data_AF-A0A7V2XXZ9-F1
#
_entry.id   AF-A0A7V2XXZ9-F1
#
_cell.length_a   1.000
_cell.length_b   1.000
_cell.length_c   1.000
_cell.angle_alpha   90.00
_cell.angle_beta   90.00
_cell.angle_gamma   90.00
#
_symmetry.space_group_name_H-M   'P 1'
#
loop_
_entity.id
_entity.type
_entity.pdbx_description
1 polymer ?
#
loop_
_entity_poly.entity_id
_entity_poly.type
_entity_poly.pdbx_seq_one_letter_code
_entity_poly.pdbx_strand_id
1 'polypeptide(L)'
;MKPLLIDQKKIKKSTGIWLWGIGVALLPLWVLWKNIFPTQFYYFDRNVGNGLRIVEKKIAGQRFVFIPSERDGLIGELKLSADFRFPNGKTSNLGKTLVGQLQLAKNYEVVLYPKGERIVSVEELKKIVFWQNETFVPNGALLSDERAVYVVSNGQKCPFISPEVFERLGYDWKKISSLEIPPELSLGTSLNLQTAHPEGTFFRTADNQFFIFFQGQKRPVAEELIRQVWPEFFWIELKEAEPNYLASCFSKKNFWGENNFSCRFDLKNEKAMANVFIAKIDGLDDWQIKDFRSRATTSFFLEPRRSLALFEKKTKDRIRIKYGFLRN
;
A
#
# COMPACT_ATOMS: atom_id res chain seq x y z
N MET A 1 -25.32 -35.67 75.53
CA MET A 1 -24.75 -35.92 74.18
C MET A 1 -23.52 -35.02 74.01
N LYS A 2 -22.34 -35.62 73.92
CA LYS A 2 -21.06 -34.91 73.68
C LYS A 2 -20.85 -34.73 72.18
N PRO A 3 -20.42 -33.57 71.68
CA PRO A 3 -19.98 -33.45 70.29
C PRO A 3 -18.56 -34.00 70.13
N LEU A 4 -18.37 -34.76 69.05
CA LEU A 4 -17.09 -35.28 68.58
C LEU A 4 -16.19 -34.12 68.13
N LEU A 5 -15.02 -34.02 68.76
CA LEU A 5 -13.87 -33.24 68.31
C LEU A 5 -13.18 -33.98 67.16
N ILE A 6 -13.20 -33.40 65.96
CA ILE A 6 -12.35 -33.81 64.84
C ILE A 6 -11.14 -32.88 64.80
N ASP A 7 -9.96 -33.47 64.95
CA ASP A 7 -8.65 -32.84 64.93
C ASP A 7 -8.30 -32.36 63.51
N GLN A 8 -8.28 -31.03 63.32
CA GLN A 8 -7.82 -30.36 62.10
C GLN A 8 -6.34 -29.98 62.26
N LYS A 9 -5.44 -30.96 62.17
CA LYS A 9 -3.99 -30.71 62.05
C LYS A 9 -3.42 -31.33 60.78
N LYS A 10 -2.66 -30.49 60.07
CA LYS A 10 -1.82 -30.73 58.89
C LYS A 10 -2.57 -30.98 57.59
N ILE A 11 -2.60 -29.96 56.73
CA ILE A 11 -2.00 -29.94 55.37
C ILE A 11 -2.15 -28.49 54.87
N LYS A 12 -1.10 -27.68 54.99
CA LYS A 12 -0.93 -26.44 54.23
C LYS A 12 0.50 -25.93 54.39
N LYS A 13 1.32 -26.19 53.38
CA LYS A 13 2.49 -25.43 52.92
C LYS A 13 3.41 -26.38 52.15
N SER A 14 3.45 -26.24 50.82
CA SER A 14 4.65 -26.43 49.97
C SER A 14 4.27 -26.82 48.54
N THR A 15 3.58 -25.95 47.81
CA THR A 15 3.45 -26.09 46.34
C THR A 15 3.57 -24.76 45.58
N GLY A 16 3.80 -23.63 46.27
CA GLY A 16 3.81 -22.29 45.65
C GLY A 16 5.16 -21.78 45.15
N ILE A 17 6.28 -22.47 45.38
CA ILE A 17 7.62 -21.90 45.16
C ILE A 17 8.30 -22.43 43.88
N TRP A 18 7.87 -23.57 43.33
CA TRP A 18 8.53 -24.18 42.16
C TRP A 18 8.14 -23.60 40.80
N LEU A 19 7.04 -22.84 40.70
CA LEU A 19 6.60 -22.24 39.43
C LEU A 19 7.30 -20.91 39.08
N TRP A 20 7.91 -20.24 40.06
CA TRP A 20 8.62 -18.97 39.81
C TRP A 20 10.04 -19.17 39.23
N GLY A 21 10.73 -20.26 39.58
CA GLY A 21 12.09 -20.53 39.09
C GLY A 21 12.17 -20.87 37.60
N ILE A 22 11.17 -21.57 37.06
CA ILE A 22 11.14 -21.98 35.64
C ILE A 22 10.95 -20.76 34.73
N GLY A 23 10.14 -19.77 35.14
CA GLY A 23 9.90 -18.56 34.36
C GLY A 23 11.15 -17.70 34.16
N VAL A 24 12.01 -17.59 35.18
CA VAL A 24 13.24 -16.78 35.12
C VAL A 24 14.32 -17.47 34.28
N ALA A 25 14.44 -18.79 34.34
CA ALA A 25 15.43 -19.54 33.56
C ALA A 25 15.12 -19.55 32.04
N LEU A 26 13.84 -19.43 31.66
CA LEU A 26 13.43 -19.38 30.25
C LEU A 26 13.45 -17.96 29.65
N LEU A 27 13.59 -16.92 30.48
CA LEU A 27 13.61 -15.53 30.02
C LEU A 27 14.77 -15.24 29.03
N PRO A 28 16.03 -15.66 29.29
CA PRO A 28 17.14 -15.45 28.35
C PRO A 28 16.93 -16.18 27.04
N LEU A 29 16.37 -17.40 27.08
CA LEU A 29 16.01 -18.20 25.90
C LEU A 29 14.91 -17.53 25.09
N TRP A 30 13.89 -16.97 25.74
CA TRP A 30 12.82 -16.21 25.08
C TRP A 30 13.35 -14.90 24.47
N VAL A 31 14.24 -14.17 25.17
CA VAL A 31 14.90 -12.96 24.66
C VAL A 31 15.81 -13.28 23.47
N LEU A 32 16.61 -14.35 23.55
CA LEU A 32 17.42 -14.85 22.43
C LEU A 32 16.52 -15.24 21.25
N TRP A 33 15.46 -16.01 21.50
CA TRP A 33 14.52 -16.43 20.46
C TRP A 33 13.84 -15.22 19.78
N LYS A 34 13.42 -14.21 20.55
CA LYS A 34 12.84 -12.97 20.01
C LYS A 34 13.84 -12.13 19.21
N ASN A 35 15.12 -12.14 19.56
CA ASN A 35 16.17 -11.45 18.82
C ASN A 35 16.62 -12.23 17.57
N ILE A 36 16.62 -13.56 17.63
CA ILE A 36 16.98 -14.43 16.49
C ILE A 36 15.85 -14.47 15.45
N PHE A 37 14.59 -14.42 15.90
CA PHE A 37 13.41 -14.45 15.04
C PHE A 37 12.53 -13.20 15.26
N PRO A 38 12.97 -12.01 14.81
CA PRO A 38 12.16 -10.81 14.91
C PRO A 38 10.96 -10.91 13.96
N THR A 39 9.86 -11.49 14.41
CA THR A 39 8.57 -11.39 13.71
C THR A 39 8.05 -9.97 13.90
N GLN A 40 8.22 -9.12 12.88
CA GLN A 40 7.60 -7.80 12.88
C GLN A 40 6.17 -7.95 12.36
N PHE A 41 5.20 -7.60 13.21
CA PHE A 41 3.80 -7.47 12.84
C PHE A 41 3.51 -6.01 12.56
N TYR A 42 2.95 -5.74 11.39
CA TYR A 42 2.44 -4.42 11.04
C TYR A 42 0.92 -4.47 11.11
N TYR A 43 0.34 -3.51 11.81
CA TYR A 43 -1.10 -3.35 11.92
C TYR A 43 -1.48 -2.04 11.24
N PHE A 44 -2.37 -2.13 10.27
CA PHE A 44 -3.02 -0.96 9.71
C PHE A 44 -4.50 -1.04 10.07
N ASP A 45 -4.98 0.03 10.68
CA ASP A 45 -6.36 0.21 11.11
C ASP A 45 -6.82 1.56 10.56
N ARG A 46 -8.11 1.65 10.20
CA ARG A 46 -8.74 2.86 9.69
C ARG A 46 -8.63 4.04 10.68
N ASN A 47 -8.51 3.76 11.98
CA ASN A 47 -8.64 4.74 13.06
C ASN A 47 -7.33 5.15 13.76
N VAL A 48 -6.15 4.78 13.26
CA VAL A 48 -4.88 5.18 13.89
C VAL A 48 -4.51 6.63 13.50
N GLY A 49 -4.11 7.44 14.49
CA GLY A 49 -3.62 8.81 14.27
C GLY A 49 -2.32 8.86 13.46
N ASN A 50 -2.19 9.87 12.60
CA ASN A 50 -1.04 10.31 11.78
C ASN A 50 -0.23 9.26 10.97
N GLY A 51 -0.62 7.99 10.93
CA GLY A 51 0.00 6.94 10.11
C GLY A 51 -0.67 6.73 8.75
N LEU A 52 -0.11 5.84 7.93
CA LEU A 52 -0.73 5.36 6.69
C LEU A 52 -2.09 4.71 7.00
N ARG A 53 -3.17 5.26 6.42
CA ARG A 53 -4.54 4.84 6.74
C ARG A 53 -5.07 3.89 5.69
N ILE A 54 -6.00 3.02 6.06
CA ILE A 54 -6.77 2.28 5.06
C ILE A 54 -7.81 3.24 4.46
N VAL A 55 -7.79 3.40 3.13
CA VAL A 55 -8.69 4.33 2.42
C VAL A 55 -9.71 3.55 1.62
N GLU A 56 -10.96 3.94 1.71
CA GLU A 56 -12.04 3.40 0.91
C GLU A 56 -12.34 4.36 -0.25
N LYS A 57 -12.45 3.85 -1.49
CA LYS A 57 -12.85 4.64 -2.66
C LYS A 57 -13.87 3.88 -3.49
N LYS A 58 -14.73 4.62 -4.18
CA LYS A 58 -15.57 4.10 -5.27
C LYS A 58 -14.98 4.55 -6.60
N ILE A 59 -14.61 3.60 -7.46
CA ILE A 59 -14.06 3.86 -8.79
C ILE A 59 -14.92 3.10 -9.80
N ALA A 60 -15.46 3.80 -10.80
CA ALA A 60 -16.39 3.23 -11.78
C ALA A 60 -17.56 2.44 -11.15
N GLY A 61 -18.11 2.94 -10.03
CA GLY A 61 -19.20 2.30 -9.28
C GLY A 61 -18.78 1.13 -8.39
N GLN A 62 -17.56 0.62 -8.53
CA GLN A 62 -17.03 -0.49 -7.73
C GLN A 62 -16.34 0.01 -6.47
N ARG A 63 -16.46 -0.75 -5.38
CA ARG A 63 -15.92 -0.40 -4.07
C ARG A 63 -14.56 -1.06 -3.84
N PHE A 64 -13.58 -0.22 -3.51
CA PHE A 64 -12.21 -0.65 -3.25
C PHE A 64 -11.73 -0.15 -1.89
N VAL A 65 -10.88 -0.97 -1.26
CA VAL A 65 -10.15 -0.62 -0.05
C VAL A 65 -8.66 -0.68 -0.35
N PHE A 66 -7.97 0.44 -0.13
CA PHE A 66 -6.56 0.63 -0.39
C PHE A 66 -5.77 0.46 0.89
N ILE A 67 -4.84 -0.49 0.85
CA ILE A 67 -3.98 -0.83 1.97
C ILE A 67 -2.56 -0.47 1.57
N PRO A 68 -1.92 0.49 2.24
CA PRO A 68 -0.56 0.92 1.92
C PRO A 68 0.43 -0.26 1.99
N SER A 69 1.32 -0.36 1.01
CA SER A 69 2.40 -1.35 0.99
C SER A 69 3.69 -0.71 1.48
N GLU A 70 3.99 -0.82 2.77
CA GLU A 70 5.15 -0.12 3.35
C GLU A 70 6.50 -0.64 2.84
N ARG A 71 6.69 -1.95 2.53
CA ARG A 71 8.00 -2.46 2.06
C ARG A 71 7.89 -3.64 1.08
N ASP A 72 8.60 -3.55 -0.05
CA ASP A 72 8.75 -4.65 -1.01
C ASP A 72 9.53 -5.80 -0.39
N GLY A 73 9.02 -7.02 -0.63
CA GLY A 73 9.73 -8.26 -0.33
C GLY A 73 9.74 -8.69 1.14
N LEU A 74 8.95 -8.08 2.03
CA LEU A 74 8.93 -8.48 3.45
C LEU A 74 7.61 -9.08 3.92
N ILE A 75 6.48 -8.81 3.25
CA ILE A 75 5.18 -9.34 3.67
C ILE A 75 5.03 -10.76 3.15
N GLY A 76 5.14 -11.74 4.05
CA GLY A 76 4.89 -13.15 3.72
C GLY A 76 3.41 -13.51 3.77
N GLU A 77 2.65 -12.86 4.66
CA GLU A 77 1.21 -13.09 4.81
C GLU A 77 0.49 -11.77 5.09
N LEU A 78 -0.63 -11.53 4.40
CA LEU A 78 -1.55 -10.42 4.68
C LEU A 78 -2.88 -10.97 5.19
N LYS A 79 -3.25 -10.61 6.42
CA LYS A 79 -4.58 -10.93 6.97
C LYS A 79 -5.48 -9.72 6.87
N LEU A 80 -6.64 -9.87 6.26
CA LEU A 80 -7.65 -8.83 6.16
C LEU A 80 -8.87 -9.24 6.97
N SER A 81 -9.31 -8.35 7.85
CA SER A 81 -10.55 -8.51 8.60
C SER A 81 -11.45 -7.32 8.33
N ALA A 82 -12.70 -7.57 7.97
CA ALA A 82 -13.65 -6.50 7.69
C ALA A 82 -14.99 -6.79 8.36
N ASP A 83 -15.46 -5.83 9.14
CA ASP A 83 -16.73 -5.87 9.86
C ASP A 83 -17.72 -4.95 9.15
N PHE A 84 -18.92 -5.45 8.86
CA PHE A 84 -19.94 -4.72 8.10
C PHE A 84 -21.18 -4.43 8.96
N ARG A 85 -21.80 -3.29 8.71
CA ARG A 85 -23.13 -2.92 9.23
C ARG A 85 -24.17 -3.05 8.12
N PHE A 86 -25.36 -3.46 8.51
CA PHE A 86 -26.51 -3.47 7.62
C PHE A 86 -26.82 -2.06 7.11
N PRO A 87 -27.37 -1.93 5.89
CA PRO A 87 -27.69 -0.64 5.27
C PRO A 87 -28.56 0.27 6.15
N ASN A 88 -29.43 -0.33 6.97
CA ASN A 88 -30.42 0.38 7.79
C ASN A 88 -29.95 0.63 9.24
N GLY A 89 -28.67 0.41 9.56
CA GLY A 89 -28.13 0.55 10.92
C GLY A 89 -28.67 -0.47 11.94
N LYS A 90 -29.59 -1.36 11.54
CA LYS A 90 -30.14 -2.41 12.40
C LYS A 90 -29.07 -3.46 12.70
N THR A 91 -29.02 -3.90 13.96
CA THR A 91 -28.07 -4.91 14.47
C THR A 91 -28.45 -6.34 14.10
N SER A 92 -29.70 -6.57 13.67
CA SER A 92 -30.13 -7.86 13.13
C SER A 92 -31.14 -7.68 12.01
N ASN A 93 -30.94 -8.46 10.94
CA ASN A 93 -32.00 -8.84 10.02
C ASN A 93 -32.04 -10.37 10.09
N LEU A 94 -32.98 -10.92 10.87
CA LEU A 94 -33.24 -12.35 10.91
C LEU A 94 -33.39 -12.84 9.45
N GLY A 95 -32.45 -13.67 8.97
CA GLY A 95 -32.49 -14.27 7.62
C GLY A 95 -31.60 -13.63 6.54
N LYS A 96 -31.04 -12.43 6.69
CA LYS A 96 -30.08 -11.88 5.70
C LYS A 96 -28.66 -12.34 6.01
N THR A 97 -28.13 -13.25 5.19
CA THR A 97 -26.74 -13.68 5.23
C THR A 97 -25.87 -12.71 4.44
N LEU A 98 -24.74 -12.29 5.00
CA LEU A 98 -23.75 -11.51 4.26
C LEU A 98 -23.10 -12.44 3.24
N VAL A 99 -23.43 -12.24 1.96
CA VAL A 99 -22.83 -12.96 0.84
C VAL A 99 -22.03 -11.94 0.06
N GLY A 100 -20.71 -12.01 0.18
CA GLY A 100 -19.81 -11.14 -0.54
C GLY A 100 -18.47 -11.81 -0.77
N GLN A 101 -17.73 -11.27 -1.73
CA GLN A 101 -16.39 -11.72 -2.06
C GLN A 101 -15.43 -10.55 -1.87
N LEU A 102 -14.28 -10.84 -1.25
CA LEU A 102 -13.16 -9.91 -1.19
C LEU A 102 -12.05 -10.48 -2.06
N GLN A 103 -11.62 -9.70 -3.05
CA GLN A 103 -10.53 -10.04 -3.97
C GLN A 103 -9.34 -9.13 -3.69
N LEU A 104 -8.13 -9.67 -3.66
CA LEU A 104 -6.91 -8.91 -3.36
C LEU A 104 -6.01 -8.82 -4.59
N ALA A 105 -5.55 -7.61 -4.92
CA ALA A 105 -4.52 -7.35 -5.91
C ALA A 105 -3.39 -6.49 -5.30
N LYS A 106 -2.19 -6.52 -5.89
CA LYS A 106 -1.12 -5.55 -5.61
C LYS A 106 -0.79 -4.82 -6.91
N ASN A 107 -1.19 -3.55 -7.01
CA ASN A 107 -1.03 -2.77 -8.23
C ASN A 107 -1.10 -1.26 -7.91
N TYR A 108 -0.88 -0.42 -8.92
CA TYR A 108 -1.13 1.01 -8.85
C TYR A 108 -2.63 1.30 -8.93
N GLU A 109 -3.10 2.35 -8.25
CA GLU A 109 -4.52 2.73 -8.27
C GLU A 109 -5.04 3.00 -9.70
N VAL A 110 -4.17 3.51 -10.60
CA VAL A 110 -4.52 3.85 -11.98
C VAL A 110 -5.16 2.68 -12.75
N VAL A 111 -4.79 1.42 -12.46
CA VAL A 111 -5.29 0.25 -13.19
C VAL A 111 -6.79 0.02 -12.98
N LEU A 112 -7.37 0.59 -11.93
CA LEU A 112 -8.79 0.47 -11.60
C LEU A 112 -9.68 1.42 -12.39
N TYR A 113 -9.09 2.46 -12.99
CA TYR A 113 -9.86 3.41 -13.79
C TYR A 113 -10.29 2.79 -15.12
N PRO A 114 -11.45 3.20 -15.65
CA PRO A 114 -11.94 2.68 -16.92
C PRO A 114 -11.01 3.06 -18.07
N LYS A 115 -11.01 2.22 -19.10
CA LYS A 115 -10.38 2.55 -20.39
C LYS A 115 -11.22 3.62 -21.07
N GLY A 116 -10.60 4.73 -21.42
CA GLY A 116 -11.23 5.81 -22.18
C GLY A 116 -11.08 5.64 -23.68
N GLU A 117 -11.60 6.61 -24.43
CA GLU A 117 -11.42 6.68 -25.87
C GLU A 117 -9.95 6.87 -26.25
N ARG A 118 -9.53 6.18 -27.32
CA ARG A 118 -8.18 6.29 -27.88
C ARG A 118 -7.96 7.70 -28.41
N ILE A 119 -6.80 8.28 -28.10
CA ILE A 119 -6.35 9.54 -28.65
C ILE A 119 -5.76 9.27 -30.04
N VAL A 120 -6.28 9.96 -31.06
CA VAL A 120 -5.95 9.69 -32.47
C VAL A 120 -5.23 10.84 -33.18
N SER A 121 -5.14 12.02 -32.58
CA SER A 121 -4.49 13.19 -33.18
C SER A 121 -3.49 13.88 -32.24
N VAL A 122 -2.53 14.58 -32.86
CA VAL A 122 -1.51 15.37 -32.17
C VAL A 122 -2.14 16.53 -31.41
N GLU A 123 -3.15 17.18 -32.00
CA GLU A 123 -3.84 18.33 -31.42
C GLU A 123 -4.62 17.95 -30.16
N GLU A 124 -5.28 16.79 -30.18
CA GLU A 124 -5.96 16.26 -28.99
C GLU A 124 -4.94 15.96 -27.89
N LEU A 125 -3.85 15.26 -28.22
CA LEU A 125 -2.83 14.93 -27.25
C LEU A 125 -2.16 16.19 -26.66
N LYS A 126 -1.88 17.22 -27.47
CA LYS A 126 -1.35 18.51 -26.99
C LYS A 126 -2.27 19.16 -25.96
N LYS A 127 -3.59 19.18 -26.21
CA LYS A 127 -4.57 19.74 -25.27
C LYS A 127 -4.56 19.02 -23.92
N ILE A 128 -4.31 17.71 -23.92
CA ILE A 128 -4.24 16.89 -22.71
C ILE A 128 -2.90 17.12 -21.99
N VAL A 129 -1.79 16.99 -22.72
CA VAL A 129 -0.43 17.11 -22.17
C VAL A 129 -0.21 18.50 -21.56
N PHE A 130 -0.75 19.55 -22.16
CA PHE A 130 -0.64 20.92 -21.65
C PHE A 130 -1.92 21.43 -20.99
N TRP A 131 -2.79 20.52 -20.54
CA TRP A 131 -4.06 20.90 -19.92
C TRP A 131 -3.85 21.78 -18.69
N GLN A 132 -4.54 22.93 -18.67
CA GLN A 132 -4.43 23.95 -17.61
C GLN A 132 -3.00 24.44 -17.36
N ASN A 133 -2.10 24.29 -18.33
CA ASN A 133 -0.71 24.70 -18.17
C ASN A 133 -0.31 25.82 -19.14
N GLU A 134 -0.11 27.02 -18.60
CA GLU A 134 0.34 28.20 -19.34
C GLU A 134 1.87 28.25 -19.53
N THR A 135 2.61 27.38 -18.83
CA THR A 135 4.08 27.41 -18.76
C THR A 135 4.77 26.55 -19.83
N PHE A 136 4.01 25.93 -20.73
CA PHE A 136 4.50 24.97 -21.73
C PHE A 136 5.27 23.77 -21.16
N VAL A 137 5.19 23.52 -19.85
CA VAL A 137 5.72 22.28 -19.25
C VAL A 137 4.68 21.17 -19.40
N PRO A 138 5.02 19.98 -19.91
CA PRO A 138 4.07 18.87 -20.00
C PRO A 138 3.55 18.44 -18.61
N ASN A 139 2.24 18.22 -18.47
CA ASN A 139 1.72 17.42 -17.37
C ASN A 139 2.33 16.01 -17.44
N GLY A 140 2.69 15.46 -16.29
CA GLY A 140 3.50 14.26 -16.15
C GLY A 140 5.01 14.54 -16.10
N ALA A 141 5.50 15.73 -16.46
CA ALA A 141 6.93 16.06 -16.38
C ALA A 141 7.46 16.02 -14.94
N LEU A 142 8.69 15.53 -14.79
CA LEU A 142 9.40 15.54 -13.51
C LEU A 142 10.35 16.71 -13.43
N LEU A 143 10.25 17.49 -12.36
CA LEU A 143 11.11 18.63 -12.07
C LEU A 143 11.71 18.48 -10.68
N SER A 144 12.81 19.17 -10.42
CA SER A 144 13.40 19.24 -9.08
C SER A 144 13.98 20.61 -8.80
N ASP A 145 13.94 21.01 -7.53
CA ASP A 145 14.73 22.11 -7.00
C ASP A 145 15.52 21.64 -5.76
N GLU A 146 16.13 22.57 -5.03
CA GLU A 146 16.90 22.28 -3.81
C GLU A 146 16.07 21.63 -2.69
N ARG A 147 14.74 21.71 -2.76
CA ARG A 147 13.83 21.30 -1.68
C ARG A 147 13.20 19.96 -1.95
N ALA A 148 12.75 19.71 -3.18
CA ALA A 148 12.00 18.50 -3.50
C ALA A 148 12.04 18.14 -4.99
N VAL A 149 11.52 16.94 -5.27
CA VAL A 149 11.12 16.51 -6.61
C VAL A 149 9.62 16.71 -6.75
N TYR A 150 9.21 17.08 -7.95
CA TYR A 150 7.83 17.38 -8.32
C TYR A 150 7.44 16.62 -9.57
N VAL A 151 6.16 16.33 -9.69
CA VAL A 151 5.54 16.02 -10.99
C VAL A 151 4.56 17.13 -11.33
N VAL A 152 4.54 17.56 -12.58
CA VAL A 152 3.61 18.58 -13.06
C VAL A 152 2.26 17.94 -13.34
N SER A 153 1.18 18.52 -12.84
CA SER A 153 -0.19 18.06 -13.09
C SER A 153 -1.14 19.24 -13.00
N ASN A 154 -2.02 19.38 -14.00
CA ASN A 154 -3.01 20.46 -14.09
C ASN A 154 -2.39 21.85 -13.91
N GLY A 155 -1.20 22.08 -14.50
CA GLY A 155 -0.48 23.36 -14.38
C GLY A 155 0.12 23.64 -12.99
N GLN A 156 0.19 22.64 -12.11
CA GLN A 156 0.78 22.77 -10.78
C GLN A 156 1.96 21.82 -10.60
N LYS A 157 2.93 22.19 -9.76
CA LYS A 157 4.01 21.30 -9.33
C LYS A 157 3.60 20.55 -8.06
N CYS A 158 3.43 19.24 -8.16
CA CYS A 158 2.99 18.38 -7.05
C CYS A 158 4.19 17.69 -6.39
N PRO A 159 4.57 18.05 -5.15
CA PRO A 159 5.77 17.50 -4.51
C PRO A 159 5.56 16.06 -4.05
N PHE A 160 6.58 15.22 -4.18
CA PHE A 160 6.60 13.93 -3.50
C PHE A 160 6.98 14.13 -2.02
N ILE A 161 6.20 13.58 -1.09
CA ILE A 161 6.50 13.76 0.35
C ILE A 161 7.78 13.03 0.80
N SER A 162 8.30 12.10 0.00
CA SER A 162 9.56 11.41 0.27
C SER A 162 10.12 10.72 -0.99
N PRO A 163 11.44 10.43 -1.02
CA PRO A 163 12.06 9.57 -2.04
C PRO A 163 11.39 8.21 -2.19
N GLU A 164 10.93 7.63 -1.08
CA GLU A 164 10.23 6.34 -1.10
C GLU A 164 8.92 6.43 -1.87
N VAL A 165 8.14 7.51 -1.71
CA VAL A 165 6.90 7.69 -2.48
C VAL A 165 7.17 7.83 -3.97
N PHE A 166 8.21 8.59 -4.33
CA PHE A 166 8.63 8.75 -5.73
C PHE A 166 8.91 7.39 -6.40
N GLU A 167 9.76 6.57 -5.79
CA GLU A 167 10.11 5.24 -6.31
C GLU A 167 8.91 4.28 -6.28
N ARG A 168 8.10 4.34 -5.22
CA ARG A 168 6.93 3.47 -5.05
C ARG A 168 5.82 3.73 -6.03
N LEU A 169 5.68 4.96 -6.49
CA LEU A 169 4.81 5.31 -7.59
C LEU A 169 5.43 4.94 -8.95
N GLY A 170 6.65 4.41 -8.99
CA GLY A 170 7.27 3.92 -10.23
C GLY A 170 8.02 5.00 -11.02
N TYR A 171 8.21 6.19 -10.44
CA TYR A 171 9.04 7.22 -11.06
C TYR A 171 10.53 6.87 -10.96
N ASP A 172 11.32 7.35 -11.93
CA ASP A 172 12.76 7.10 -12.03
C ASP A 172 13.53 8.42 -11.89
N TRP A 173 14.51 8.44 -10.99
CA TRP A 173 15.37 9.60 -10.73
C TRP A 173 16.10 10.08 -11.98
N LYS A 174 16.39 9.17 -12.91
CA LYS A 174 17.04 9.49 -14.20
C LYS A 174 16.13 10.23 -15.18
N LYS A 175 14.83 10.30 -14.90
CA LYS A 175 13.83 10.97 -15.74
C LYS A 175 13.46 12.36 -15.23
N ILE A 176 14.11 12.83 -14.16
CA ILE A 176 13.98 14.20 -13.69
C ILE A 176 14.59 15.12 -14.74
N SER A 177 13.80 16.08 -15.21
CA SER A 177 14.24 17.05 -16.21
C SER A 177 15.25 18.02 -15.61
N SER A 178 16.21 18.46 -16.43
CA SER A 178 17.13 19.54 -16.08
C SER A 178 16.52 20.94 -16.27
N LEU A 179 15.26 21.02 -16.71
CA LEU A 179 14.56 22.29 -16.86
C LEU A 179 14.37 22.98 -15.52
N GLU A 180 14.65 24.28 -15.48
CA GLU A 180 14.31 25.11 -14.34
C GLU A 180 12.80 25.18 -14.16
N ILE A 181 12.36 25.22 -12.89
CA ILE A 181 10.93 25.28 -12.56
C ILE A 181 10.41 26.69 -12.89
N PRO A 182 9.45 26.84 -13.81
CA PRO A 182 8.86 28.15 -14.10
C PRO A 182 8.21 28.75 -12.85
N PRO A 183 8.39 30.05 -12.58
CA PRO A 183 7.81 30.70 -11.40
C PRO A 183 6.28 30.72 -11.40
N GLU A 184 5.65 30.59 -12.57
CA GLU A 184 4.19 30.53 -12.73
C GLU A 184 3.59 29.19 -12.29
N LEU A 185 4.41 28.11 -12.17
CA LEU A 185 3.93 26.83 -11.65
C LEU A 185 3.68 26.91 -10.15
N SER A 186 2.41 27.10 -9.80
CA SER A 186 1.94 27.08 -8.41
C SER A 186 2.12 25.70 -7.76
N LEU A 187 2.23 25.69 -6.43
CA LEU A 187 2.38 24.46 -5.64
C LEU A 187 1.05 23.70 -5.59
N GLY A 188 1.07 22.45 -6.05
CA GLY A 188 -0.07 21.54 -6.03
C GLY A 188 -0.11 20.66 -4.78
N THR A 189 -0.99 19.65 -4.82
CA THR A 189 -1.16 18.70 -3.71
C THR A 189 0.04 17.76 -3.61
N SER A 190 0.56 17.54 -2.39
CA SER A 190 1.64 16.61 -2.15
C SER A 190 1.23 15.15 -2.39
N LEU A 191 2.10 14.39 -3.04
CA LEU A 191 1.88 12.98 -3.37
C LEU A 191 2.36 12.08 -2.24
N ASN A 192 1.56 11.06 -1.91
CA ASN A 192 1.86 10.03 -0.93
C ASN A 192 1.62 8.63 -1.50
N LEU A 193 1.85 7.58 -0.70
CA LEU A 193 1.71 6.18 -1.15
C LEU A 193 0.28 5.78 -1.55
N GLN A 194 -0.72 6.59 -1.28
CA GLN A 194 -2.14 6.32 -1.56
C GLN A 194 -2.75 7.31 -2.56
N THR A 195 -1.94 8.24 -3.06
CA THR A 195 -2.35 9.12 -4.15
C THR A 195 -2.38 8.30 -5.43
N ALA A 196 -3.43 8.45 -6.22
CA ALA A 196 -3.40 8.01 -7.61
C ALA A 196 -2.31 8.78 -8.36
N HIS A 197 -1.76 8.20 -9.43
CA HIS A 197 -0.86 8.94 -10.28
C HIS A 197 -1.53 10.23 -10.80
N PRO A 198 -0.81 11.35 -10.85
CA PRO A 198 -1.39 12.60 -11.34
C PRO A 198 -1.75 12.57 -12.82
N GLU A 199 -2.61 13.51 -13.19
CA GLU A 199 -3.07 13.70 -14.56
C GLU A 199 -1.88 13.99 -15.49
N GLY A 200 -1.92 13.44 -16.70
CA GLY A 200 -0.84 13.56 -17.67
C GLY A 200 0.27 12.51 -17.55
N THR A 201 0.21 11.64 -16.53
CA THR A 201 1.19 10.54 -16.39
C THR A 201 0.98 9.51 -17.50
N PHE A 202 2.07 9.19 -18.23
CA PHE A 202 2.09 8.11 -19.20
C PHE A 202 2.45 6.78 -18.56
N PHE A 203 1.84 5.72 -19.06
CA PHE A 203 2.10 4.35 -18.65
C PHE A 203 2.37 3.48 -19.87
N ARG A 204 3.16 2.43 -19.64
CA ARG A 204 3.41 1.37 -20.61
C ARG A 204 3.10 0.02 -19.99
N THR A 205 2.34 -0.80 -20.68
CA THR A 205 2.05 -2.18 -20.26
C THR A 205 3.10 -3.15 -20.77
N ALA A 206 3.13 -4.38 -20.22
CA ALA A 206 4.05 -5.42 -20.66
C ALA A 206 3.92 -5.81 -22.16
N ASP A 207 2.75 -5.59 -22.76
CA ASP A 207 2.49 -5.77 -24.20
C ASP A 207 2.78 -4.50 -25.03
N ASN A 208 3.55 -3.55 -24.48
CA ASN A 208 3.96 -2.29 -25.12
C ASN A 208 2.82 -1.36 -25.53
N GLN A 209 1.66 -1.43 -24.86
CA GLN A 209 0.60 -0.44 -25.07
C GLN A 209 0.85 0.77 -24.19
N PHE A 210 0.76 1.96 -24.80
CA PHE A 210 0.83 3.22 -24.09
C PHE A 210 -0.56 3.77 -23.78
N PHE A 211 -0.67 4.38 -22.61
CA PHE A 211 -1.82 5.20 -22.25
C PHE A 211 -1.41 6.38 -21.39
N ILE A 212 -2.20 7.44 -21.47
CA ILE A 212 -2.14 8.60 -20.59
C ILE A 212 -3.29 8.52 -19.59
N PHE A 213 -2.99 8.79 -18.31
CA PHE A 213 -4.05 8.98 -17.33
C PHE A 213 -4.58 10.42 -17.44
N PHE A 214 -5.84 10.55 -17.81
CA PHE A 214 -6.50 11.83 -18.00
C PHE A 214 -7.97 11.79 -17.58
N GLN A 215 -8.38 12.70 -16.70
CA GLN A 215 -9.76 12.87 -16.22
C GLN A 215 -10.38 11.58 -15.68
N GLY A 216 -9.61 10.84 -14.89
CA GLY A 216 -10.06 9.56 -14.34
C GLY A 216 -10.25 8.46 -15.38
N GLN A 217 -9.56 8.54 -16.53
CA GLN A 217 -9.58 7.49 -17.54
C GLN A 217 -8.16 7.14 -17.99
N LYS A 218 -7.94 5.87 -18.31
CA LYS A 218 -6.75 5.42 -19.03
C LYS A 218 -7.02 5.55 -20.52
N ARG A 219 -6.48 6.58 -21.16
CA ARG A 219 -6.72 6.84 -22.59
C ARG A 219 -5.59 6.25 -23.42
N PRO A 220 -5.85 5.24 -24.28
CA PRO A 220 -4.82 4.68 -25.14
C PRO A 220 -4.26 5.72 -26.11
N VAL A 221 -2.96 5.68 -26.35
CA VAL A 221 -2.29 6.60 -27.28
C VAL A 221 -1.14 5.89 -27.97
N ALA A 222 -0.92 6.18 -29.25
CA ALA A 222 0.19 5.62 -30.02
C ALA A 222 1.51 6.30 -29.61
N GLU A 223 2.59 5.53 -29.50
CA GLU A 223 3.90 6.07 -29.11
C GLU A 223 4.39 7.15 -30.08
N GLU A 224 4.10 7.00 -31.38
CA GLU A 224 4.47 7.95 -32.43
C GLU A 224 3.81 9.31 -32.21
N LEU A 225 2.57 9.34 -31.73
CA LEU A 225 1.87 10.59 -31.38
C LEU A 225 2.52 11.23 -30.16
N ILE A 226 2.87 10.43 -29.15
CA ILE A 226 3.53 10.96 -27.94
C ILE A 226 4.86 11.61 -28.31
N ARG A 227 5.69 10.94 -29.11
CA ARG A 227 7.00 11.47 -29.54
C ARG A 227 6.90 12.75 -30.37
N GLN A 228 5.84 12.94 -31.13
CA GLN A 228 5.58 14.19 -31.86
C GLN A 228 5.22 15.35 -30.93
N VAL A 229 4.56 15.07 -29.81
CA VAL A 229 4.13 16.10 -28.83
C VAL A 229 5.22 16.39 -27.81
N TRP A 230 5.86 15.34 -27.29
CA TRP A 230 6.86 15.40 -26.24
C TRP A 230 7.92 14.31 -26.47
N PRO A 231 9.00 14.62 -27.22
CA PRO A 231 10.04 13.64 -27.57
C PRO A 231 10.71 12.98 -26.36
N GLU A 232 10.90 13.77 -25.29
CA GLU A 232 11.57 13.37 -24.04
C GLU A 232 10.59 12.85 -22.97
N PHE A 233 9.39 12.44 -23.36
CA PHE A 233 8.44 11.86 -22.41
C PHE A 233 9.05 10.63 -21.72
N PHE A 234 8.58 10.37 -20.51
CA PHE A 234 8.83 9.11 -19.83
C PHE A 234 7.50 8.48 -19.45
N TRP A 235 7.55 7.22 -19.08
CA TRP A 235 6.39 6.44 -18.68
C TRP A 235 6.70 5.64 -17.43
N ILE A 236 5.64 5.17 -16.78
CA ILE A 236 5.71 4.21 -15.68
C ILE A 236 5.32 2.84 -16.22
N GLU A 237 6.11 1.82 -15.88
CA GLU A 237 5.83 0.45 -16.27
C GLU A 237 4.65 -0.12 -15.46
N LEU A 238 3.73 -0.74 -16.17
CA LEU A 238 2.64 -1.53 -15.60
C LEU A 238 2.78 -2.96 -16.05
N LYS A 239 2.62 -3.89 -15.11
CA LYS A 239 2.54 -5.30 -15.46
C LYS A 239 1.36 -5.57 -16.40
N GLU A 240 0.20 -5.03 -16.05
CA GLU A 240 -1.06 -5.28 -16.71
C GLU A 240 -1.90 -3.99 -16.71
N ALA A 241 -2.72 -3.81 -17.74
CA ALA A 241 -3.65 -2.68 -17.84
C ALA A 241 -4.80 -2.78 -16.82
N GLU A 242 -5.07 -3.99 -16.32
CA GLU A 242 -6.15 -4.33 -15.41
C GLU A 242 -5.60 -4.96 -14.13
N PRO A 243 -6.35 -4.92 -13.01
CA PRO A 243 -5.91 -5.53 -11.77
C PRO A 243 -5.89 -7.06 -11.86
N ASN A 244 -4.72 -7.65 -11.71
CA ASN A 244 -4.56 -9.08 -11.49
C ASN A 244 -4.85 -9.44 -10.03
N TYR A 245 -5.94 -10.16 -9.77
CA TYR A 245 -6.30 -10.58 -8.41
C TYR A 245 -5.55 -11.83 -8.00
N LEU A 246 -4.68 -11.68 -7.02
CA LEU A 246 -3.79 -12.72 -6.49
C LEU A 246 -4.55 -13.80 -5.74
N ALA A 247 -5.68 -13.44 -5.13
CA ALA A 247 -6.48 -14.34 -4.33
C ALA A 247 -7.87 -13.74 -4.05
N SER A 248 -8.78 -14.61 -3.60
CA SER A 248 -10.10 -14.20 -3.12
C SER A 248 -10.53 -14.98 -1.89
N CYS A 249 -11.45 -14.39 -1.13
CA CYS A 249 -12.09 -15.02 0.02
C CYS A 249 -13.56 -14.65 0.07
N PHE A 250 -14.37 -15.57 0.60
CA PHE A 250 -15.80 -15.37 0.82
C PHE A 250 -16.08 -15.08 2.27
N SER A 251 -17.16 -14.35 2.52
CA SER A 251 -17.67 -14.13 3.87
C SER A 251 -17.96 -15.46 4.58
N LYS A 252 -17.69 -15.51 5.88
CA LYS A 252 -18.04 -16.64 6.73
C LYS A 252 -18.86 -16.14 7.90
N LYS A 253 -19.92 -16.87 8.28
CA LYS A 253 -20.57 -16.64 9.57
C LYS A 253 -19.62 -17.13 10.65
N ASN A 254 -19.32 -16.27 11.62
CA ASN A 254 -18.65 -16.73 12.83
C ASN A 254 -19.65 -17.45 13.76
N PHE A 255 -19.14 -18.12 14.78
CA PHE A 255 -19.94 -18.86 15.77
C PHE A 255 -20.95 -17.95 16.52
N TRP A 256 -20.70 -16.64 16.58
CA TRP A 256 -21.55 -15.64 17.23
C TRP A 256 -22.58 -15.02 16.28
N GLY A 257 -22.69 -15.51 15.03
CA GLY A 257 -23.62 -15.00 14.03
C GLY A 257 -23.25 -13.63 13.47
N GLU A 258 -22.07 -13.09 13.79
CA GLU A 258 -21.58 -11.85 13.19
C GLU A 258 -21.09 -12.13 11.77
N ASN A 259 -21.40 -11.18 10.89
CA ASN A 259 -20.97 -11.20 9.50
C ASN A 259 -19.62 -10.49 9.39
N ASN A 260 -18.53 -11.26 9.34
CA ASN A 260 -17.20 -10.72 9.12
C ASN A 260 -16.48 -11.41 7.95
N PHE A 261 -15.53 -10.69 7.37
CA PHE A 261 -14.48 -11.32 6.58
C PHE A 261 -13.29 -11.57 7.48
N SER A 262 -12.69 -12.75 7.34
CA SER A 262 -11.36 -13.04 7.88
C SER A 262 -10.58 -13.80 6.82
N CYS A 263 -9.76 -13.06 6.08
CA CYS A 263 -9.04 -13.54 4.92
C CYS A 263 -7.54 -13.59 5.23
N ARG A 264 -6.87 -14.61 4.71
CA ARG A 264 -5.41 -14.75 4.78
C ARG A 264 -4.88 -14.96 3.38
N PHE A 265 -3.91 -14.16 3.00
CA PHE A 265 -3.29 -14.17 1.70
C PHE A 265 -1.79 -14.45 1.85
N ASP A 266 -1.31 -15.53 1.24
CA ASP A 266 0.14 -15.81 1.16
C ASP A 266 0.73 -14.98 0.02
N LEU A 267 1.70 -14.13 0.37
CA LEU A 267 2.31 -13.15 -0.53
C LEU A 267 3.80 -13.45 -0.81
N LYS A 268 4.30 -14.64 -0.45
CA LYS A 268 5.73 -14.99 -0.59
C LYS A 268 6.27 -14.85 -2.01
N ASN A 269 5.42 -15.04 -3.02
CA ASN A 269 5.80 -14.95 -4.43
C ASN A 269 5.45 -13.60 -5.06
N GLU A 270 4.87 -12.67 -4.31
CA GLU A 270 4.43 -11.38 -4.84
C GLU A 270 5.62 -10.41 -4.99
N LYS A 271 5.85 -9.97 -6.23
CA LYS A 271 7.00 -9.13 -6.62
C LYS A 271 6.63 -7.84 -7.34
N ALA A 272 5.34 -7.51 -7.44
CA ALA A 272 4.90 -6.28 -8.10
C ALA A 272 5.47 -5.07 -7.36
N MET A 273 6.13 -4.20 -8.13
CA MET A 273 6.44 -2.85 -7.71
C MET A 273 5.14 -2.05 -7.81
N ALA A 274 4.53 -1.82 -6.66
CA ALA A 274 3.29 -1.08 -6.53
C ALA A 274 3.21 -0.50 -5.11
N ASN A 275 2.51 0.62 -4.98
CA ASN A 275 2.38 1.39 -3.75
C ASN A 275 1.30 0.86 -2.80
N VAL A 276 0.33 0.09 -3.31
CA VAL A 276 -0.85 -0.33 -2.54
C VAL A 276 -1.25 -1.79 -2.83
N PHE A 277 -1.83 -2.43 -1.82
CA PHE A 277 -2.74 -3.54 -2.03
C PHE A 277 -4.16 -3.00 -2.21
N ILE A 278 -4.88 -3.59 -3.15
CA ILE A 278 -6.23 -3.21 -3.54
C ILE A 278 -7.14 -4.38 -3.17
N ALA A 279 -8.04 -4.16 -2.22
CA ALA A 279 -9.10 -5.10 -1.89
C ALA A 279 -10.40 -4.66 -2.58
N LYS A 280 -10.85 -5.41 -3.59
CA LYS A 280 -12.16 -5.25 -4.22
C LYS A 280 -13.21 -5.98 -3.38
N ILE A 281 -14.34 -5.33 -3.12
CA ILE A 281 -15.44 -5.89 -2.33
C ILE A 281 -16.66 -5.99 -3.25
N ASP A 282 -17.07 -7.23 -3.54
CA ASP A 282 -18.21 -7.53 -4.40
C ASP A 282 -19.40 -8.06 -3.59
N GLY A 283 -20.62 -7.72 -4.04
CA GLY A 283 -21.88 -8.20 -3.47
C GLY A 283 -22.31 -7.51 -2.18
N LEU A 284 -21.67 -6.39 -1.80
CA LEU A 284 -21.90 -5.67 -0.53
C LEU A 284 -22.06 -4.16 -0.73
N ASP A 285 -22.61 -3.75 -1.86
CA ASP A 285 -22.71 -2.33 -2.25
C ASP A 285 -23.54 -1.50 -1.26
N ASP A 286 -24.58 -2.09 -0.68
CA ASP A 286 -25.46 -1.43 0.30
C ASP A 286 -24.93 -1.50 1.75
N TRP A 287 -23.94 -2.35 2.02
CA TRP A 287 -23.44 -2.54 3.37
C TRP A 287 -22.41 -1.47 3.73
N GLN A 288 -22.35 -1.04 4.98
CA GLN A 288 -21.33 -0.08 5.43
C GLN A 288 -20.17 -0.80 6.10
N ILE A 289 -18.93 -0.51 5.69
CA ILE A 289 -17.75 -1.02 6.39
C ILE A 289 -17.63 -0.30 7.74
N LYS A 290 -17.86 -1.03 8.83
CA LYS A 290 -17.70 -0.55 10.21
C LYS A 290 -16.22 -0.44 10.55
N ASP A 291 -15.48 -1.48 10.23
CA ASP A 291 -14.06 -1.60 10.53
C ASP A 291 -13.37 -2.44 9.45
N PHE A 292 -12.13 -2.07 9.15
CA PHE A 292 -11.28 -2.82 8.24
C PHE A 292 -9.86 -2.81 8.80
N ARG A 293 -9.37 -4.00 9.11
CA ARG A 293 -8.06 -4.23 9.70
C ARG A 293 -7.21 -5.03 8.76
N SER A 294 -5.96 -4.62 8.60
CA SER A 294 -4.96 -5.43 7.93
C SER A 294 -3.79 -5.73 8.86
N ARG A 295 -3.33 -6.98 8.81
CA ARG A 295 -2.16 -7.44 9.55
C ARG A 295 -1.19 -8.07 8.58
N ALA A 296 -0.10 -7.38 8.32
CA ALA A 296 1.00 -7.94 7.55
C ALA A 296 1.94 -8.68 8.50
N THR A 297 2.21 -9.94 8.20
CA THR A 297 3.21 -10.76 8.88
C THR A 297 4.41 -10.90 7.97
N THR A 298 5.56 -10.46 8.46
CA THR A 298 6.82 -10.64 7.77
C THR A 298 7.46 -11.94 8.22
N SER A 299 7.72 -12.84 7.28
CA SER A 299 8.57 -14.00 7.55
C SER A 299 10.00 -13.60 7.21
N PHE A 300 10.70 -12.97 8.17
CA PHE A 300 12.14 -12.89 8.07
C PHE A 300 12.70 -14.30 8.21
N PHE A 301 12.91 -14.99 7.10
CA PHE A 301 14.07 -15.87 7.04
C PHE A 301 15.26 -14.92 6.90
N LEU A 302 15.91 -14.60 8.02
CA LEU A 302 17.23 -13.99 7.97
C LEU A 302 18.13 -15.02 7.26
N GLU A 303 18.23 -14.94 5.93
CA GLU A 303 19.43 -15.44 5.26
C GLU A 303 20.56 -14.54 5.77
N PRO A 304 21.43 -15.01 6.70
CA PRO A 304 22.31 -14.12 7.43
C PRO A 304 23.23 -13.33 6.48
N ARG A 305 23.56 -13.93 5.32
CA ARG A 305 24.33 -13.31 4.24
C ARG A 305 23.62 -12.13 3.58
N ARG A 306 22.32 -12.23 3.29
CA ARG A 306 21.55 -11.11 2.69
C ARG A 306 21.31 -10.00 3.69
N SER A 307 21.03 -10.34 4.94
CA SER A 307 20.81 -9.36 6.01
C SER A 307 22.07 -8.55 6.30
N LEU A 308 23.24 -9.21 6.34
CA LEU A 308 24.53 -8.54 6.48
C LEU A 308 24.83 -7.64 5.28
N ALA A 309 24.60 -8.10 4.05
CA ALA A 309 24.81 -7.29 2.85
C ALA A 309 23.88 -6.05 2.77
N LEU A 310 22.61 -6.19 3.17
CA LEU A 310 21.65 -5.07 3.26
C LEU A 310 22.03 -4.08 4.36
N PHE A 311 22.49 -4.58 5.51
CA PHE A 311 23.01 -3.77 6.60
C PHE A 311 24.25 -3.02 6.15
N GLU A 312 25.26 -3.70 5.60
CA GLU A 312 26.48 -3.09 5.07
C GLU A 312 26.18 -2.02 4.02
N LYS A 313 25.32 -2.32 3.04
CA LYS A 313 24.92 -1.35 2.00
C LYS A 313 24.27 -0.10 2.61
N LYS A 314 23.25 -0.28 3.45
CA LYS A 314 22.55 0.86 4.10
C LYS A 314 23.44 1.64 5.06
N THR A 315 24.36 0.97 5.74
CA THR A 315 25.29 1.63 6.67
C THR A 315 26.36 2.40 5.91
N LYS A 316 26.86 1.85 4.80
CA LYS A 316 27.82 2.51 3.91
C LYS A 316 27.24 3.76 3.22
N ASP A 317 25.99 3.68 2.77
CA ASP A 317 25.28 4.82 2.16
C ASP A 317 24.94 5.90 3.21
N ARG A 318 24.53 5.51 4.43
CA ARG A 318 24.30 6.48 5.53
C ARG A 318 25.59 7.11 6.05
N ILE A 319 26.69 6.36 6.13
CA ILE A 319 28.00 6.91 6.52
C ILE A 319 28.48 7.91 5.46
N ARG A 320 28.27 7.65 4.16
CA ARG A 320 28.57 8.61 3.08
C ARG A 320 27.78 9.92 3.18
N ILE A 321 26.51 9.85 3.57
CA ILE A 321 25.64 11.03 3.66
C ILE A 321 25.94 11.82 4.94
N LYS A 322 26.34 11.16 6.03
CA LYS A 322 26.57 11.81 7.34
C LYS A 322 28.00 12.30 7.54
N TYR A 323 28.96 11.71 6.82
CA TYR A 323 30.35 12.14 6.79
C TYR A 323 30.71 12.30 5.31
N GLY A 324 30.67 13.54 4.84
CA GLY A 324 31.13 13.90 3.49
C GLY A 324 32.59 13.51 3.33
N PHE A 325 32.85 12.26 2.97
CA PHE A 325 34.13 11.84 2.45
C PHE A 325 34.22 12.41 1.04
N LEU A 326 34.81 13.60 0.99
CA LEU A 326 35.48 14.16 -0.16
C LEU A 326 36.17 13.03 -0.93
N ARG A 327 35.84 12.90 -2.20
CA ARG A 327 36.81 12.42 -3.17
C ARG A 327 37.08 13.56 -4.14
N ASN A 328 38.32 14.03 -4.07
CA ASN A 328 39.09 14.50 -5.21
C ASN A 328 38.98 13.52 -6.38
#